data_AF-A0A1B6IXU9-F1
#
_entry.id   AF-A0A1B6IXU9-F1
#
_cell.length_a   1.000
_cell.length_b   1.000
_cell.length_c   1.000
_cell.angle_alpha   90.00
_cell.angle_beta   90.00
_cell.angle_gamma   90.00
#
_symmetry.space_group_name_H-M   'P 1'
#
loop_
_entity.id
_entity.type
_entity.pdbx_description
1 polymer ?
#
loop_
_entity_poly.entity_id
_entity_poly.type
_entity_poly.pdbx_seq_one_letter_code
_entity_poly.pdbx_strand_id
1 'polypeptide(L)'
;EETFAFEAEVPQVMSLIVNSVYSSKELFLRELVSNASDALSKMMAQKESFDKAGYTTDPICSYKIQVIVDEENKTVTIKDNGIGMTKADLRAFLGSIASSGTKKFREAMDKSTEGTNVDKLIGQ
;
A
#
# COMPACT_ATOMS: atom_id res chain seq x y z
N GLU A 1 -5.71 20.85 11.07
CA GLU A 1 -5.22 20.07 9.91
C GLU A 1 -3.81 20.50 9.58
N GLU A 2 -3.00 19.59 9.03
CA GLU A 2 -1.67 19.87 8.51
C GLU A 2 -1.61 19.41 7.06
N THR A 3 -1.04 20.21 6.17
CA THR A 3 -0.90 19.89 4.74
C THR A 3 0.57 19.65 4.42
N PHE A 4 0.88 18.56 3.72
CA PHE A 4 2.23 18.22 3.28
C PHE A 4 2.28 18.22 1.76
N ALA A 5 3.28 18.88 1.19
CA ALA A 5 3.59 18.74 -0.23
C ALA A 5 4.25 17.38 -0.46
N PHE A 6 3.87 16.71 -1.54
CA PHE A 6 4.61 15.54 -2.01
C PHE A 6 6.01 15.93 -2.47
N GLU A 7 6.95 14.99 -2.39
CA GLU A 7 8.26 15.17 -3.01
C GLU A 7 8.14 15.37 -4.52
N ALA A 8 9.05 16.12 -5.13
CA ALA A 8 8.96 16.59 -6.51
C ALA A 8 8.81 15.45 -7.55
N GLU A 9 9.22 14.24 -7.21
CA GLU A 9 9.16 13.06 -8.08
C GLU A 9 7.80 12.37 -8.05
N VAL A 10 7.03 12.46 -6.95
CA VAL A 10 5.76 11.76 -6.73
C VAL A 10 4.67 12.07 -7.75
N PRO A 11 4.42 13.34 -8.16
CA PRO A 11 3.38 13.63 -9.15
C PRO A 11 3.62 12.93 -10.49
N GLN A 12 4.88 12.80 -10.92
CA GLN A 12 5.23 12.11 -12.16
C GLN A 12 4.91 10.61 -12.05
N VAL A 13 5.19 9.98 -10.91
CA VAL A 13 4.88 8.57 -10.64
C VAL A 13 3.39 8.32 -10.64
N MET A 14 2.65 9.17 -9.94
CA MET A 14 1.19 9.10 -9.88
C MET A 14 0.61 9.17 -11.29
N SER A 15 1.10 10.06 -12.15
CA SER A 15 0.64 10.16 -13.53
C SER A 15 0.90 8.87 -14.35
N LEU A 16 2.02 8.19 -14.11
CA LEU A 16 2.37 6.94 -14.80
C LEU A 16 1.52 5.76 -14.31
N ILE A 17 1.36 5.61 -12.99
CA ILE A 17 0.50 4.59 -12.37
C ILE A 17 -0.93 4.77 -12.85
N VAL A 18 -1.45 5.99 -12.80
CA VAL A 18 -2.80 6.32 -13.28
C VAL A 18 -2.97 5.88 -14.74
N ASN A 19 -2.04 6.22 -15.62
CA ASN A 19 -2.11 5.87 -17.04
C ASN A 19 -1.96 4.35 -17.32
N SER A 20 -1.19 3.59 -16.53
CA SER A 20 -1.06 2.14 -16.74
C SER A 20 -2.22 1.35 -16.10
N VAL A 21 -2.69 1.76 -14.92
CA VAL A 21 -3.74 1.09 -14.13
C VAL A 21 -5.14 1.32 -14.71
N TYR A 22 -5.34 2.33 -15.57
CA TYR A 22 -6.62 2.50 -16.28
C TYR A 22 -7.01 1.29 -17.15
N SER A 23 -6.05 0.43 -17.48
CA SER A 23 -6.30 -0.82 -18.21
C SER A 23 -6.88 -1.94 -17.32
N SER A 24 -6.75 -1.85 -15.99
CA SER A 24 -7.12 -2.91 -15.05
C SER A 24 -7.52 -2.37 -13.66
N LYS A 25 -8.78 -1.91 -13.56
CA LYS A 25 -9.38 -1.42 -12.30
C LYS A 25 -9.39 -2.47 -11.17
N GLU A 26 -9.20 -3.74 -11.46
CA GLU A 26 -9.13 -4.79 -10.44
C GLU A 26 -7.77 -4.79 -9.70
N LEU A 27 -6.74 -4.19 -10.31
CA LEU A 27 -5.38 -4.19 -9.79
C LEU A 27 -5.26 -3.38 -8.49
N PHE A 28 -5.91 -2.22 -8.40
CA PHE A 28 -5.81 -1.41 -7.17
C PHE A 28 -6.36 -2.16 -5.96
N LEU A 29 -7.46 -2.93 -6.14
CA LEU A 29 -8.06 -3.69 -5.04
C LEU A 29 -7.12 -4.81 -4.59
N ARG A 30 -6.46 -5.49 -5.54
CA ARG A 30 -5.43 -6.49 -5.24
C ARG A 30 -4.31 -5.90 -4.40
N GLU A 31 -3.77 -4.75 -4.81
CA GLU A 31 -2.66 -4.11 -4.09
C GLU A 31 -3.08 -3.64 -2.69
N LEU A 32 -4.27 -3.05 -2.52
CA LEU A 32 -4.75 -2.63 -1.21
C LEU A 32 -4.99 -3.80 -0.27
N VAL A 33 -5.55 -4.90 -0.77
CA VAL A 33 -5.74 -6.13 0.03
C VAL A 33 -4.39 -6.76 0.38
N SER A 34 -3.41 -6.75 -0.53
CA SER A 34 -2.05 -7.21 -0.26
C SER A 34 -1.39 -6.39 0.85
N ASN A 35 -1.48 -5.06 0.78
CA ASN A 35 -0.96 -4.17 1.82
C ASN A 35 -1.61 -4.43 3.19
N ALA A 36 -2.92 -4.65 3.21
CA ALA A 36 -3.65 -5.01 4.42
C ALA A 36 -3.20 -6.37 4.99
N SER A 37 -2.97 -7.37 4.13
CA SER A 37 -2.43 -8.68 4.54
C SER A 37 -1.02 -8.57 5.14
N ASP A 38 -0.16 -7.75 4.55
CA ASP A 38 1.18 -7.49 5.08
C ASP A 38 1.13 -6.78 6.44
N ALA A 39 0.21 -5.84 6.62
CA ALA A 39 0.01 -5.16 7.90
C ALA A 39 -0.43 -6.14 9.00
N LEU A 40 -1.31 -7.09 8.70
CA LEU A 40 -1.71 -8.16 9.63
C LEU A 40 -0.55 -9.10 9.95
N SER A 41 0.21 -9.51 8.94
CA SER A 41 1.37 -10.40 9.11
C SER A 41 2.45 -9.78 10.00
N LYS A 42 2.73 -8.48 9.82
CA LYS A 42 3.65 -7.73 10.68
C LYS A 42 3.15 -7.63 12.12
N MET A 43 1.85 -7.41 12.33
CA MET A 43 1.25 -7.40 13.68
C MET A 43 1.39 -8.78 14.36
N MET A 44 1.13 -9.87 13.64
CA MET A 44 1.29 -11.22 14.16
C MET A 44 2.73 -11.49 14.62
N ALA A 45 3.71 -11.16 13.78
CA ALA A 45 5.13 -11.32 14.10
C ALA A 45 5.55 -10.46 15.31
N GLN A 46 5.04 -9.23 15.41
CA GLN A 46 5.31 -8.36 16.53
C GLN A 46 4.73 -8.90 17.84
N LYS A 47 3.48 -9.39 17.82
CA LYS A 47 2.85 -10.03 18.98
C LYS A 47 3.65 -11.25 19.44
N GLU A 48 4.04 -12.13 18.52
CA GLU A 48 4.88 -13.29 18.83
C GLU A 48 6.20 -12.88 19.48
N SER A 49 6.83 -11.81 18.98
CA SER A 49 8.06 -11.29 19.57
C SER A 49 7.86 -10.74 20.99
N PHE A 50 6.73 -10.08 21.27
CA PHE A 50 6.42 -9.58 22.61
C PHE A 50 6.11 -10.70 23.59
N ASP A 51 5.35 -11.70 23.16
CA ASP A 51 5.02 -12.87 23.98
C ASP A 51 6.31 -13.63 24.35
N LYS A 52 7.26 -13.80 23.40
CA LYS A 52 8.59 -14.37 23.66
C LYS A 52 9.44 -13.55 24.63
N ALA A 53 9.27 -12.23 24.66
CA ALA A 53 9.94 -11.33 25.58
C ALA A 53 9.24 -11.21 26.95
N GLY A 54 8.14 -11.96 27.18
CA GLY A 54 7.43 -12.01 28.45
C GLY A 54 6.46 -10.86 28.70
N TYR A 55 6.12 -10.07 27.67
CA TYR A 55 5.11 -9.03 27.78
C TYR A 55 3.70 -9.63 27.67
N THR A 56 2.77 -9.15 28.49
CA THR A 56 1.35 -9.45 28.29
C THR A 56 0.81 -8.54 27.19
N THR A 57 0.39 -9.13 26.09
CA THR A 57 -0.24 -8.42 24.98
C THR A 57 -1.76 -8.55 25.07
N ASP A 58 -2.49 -7.48 24.74
CA ASP A 58 -3.94 -7.55 24.69
C ASP A 58 -4.40 -8.64 23.71
N PRO A 59 -5.50 -9.36 24.01
CA PRO A 59 -6.05 -10.34 23.10
C PRO A 59 -6.58 -9.63 21.85
N ILE A 60 -5.93 -9.89 20.71
CA ILE A 60 -6.51 -9.55 19.41
C ILE A 60 -7.62 -10.57 19.15
N CYS A 61 -8.88 -10.13 19.24
CA CYS A 61 -10.03 -11.02 19.13
C CYS A 61 -10.11 -11.74 17.76
N SER A 62 -9.69 -11.07 16.68
CA SER A 62 -9.51 -11.69 15.36
C SER A 62 -8.77 -10.74 14.40
N TYR A 63 -7.85 -11.28 13.59
CA TYR A 63 -7.26 -10.56 12.46
C TYR A 63 -8.26 -10.55 11.31
N LYS A 64 -8.52 -9.38 10.72
CA LYS A 64 -9.50 -9.23 9.65
C LYS A 64 -9.15 -8.09 8.70
N ILE A 65 -9.56 -8.27 7.45
CA ILE A 65 -9.63 -7.23 6.42
C ILE A 65 -11.10 -7.09 6.06
N GLN A 66 -11.61 -5.87 6.06
CA GLN A 66 -12.99 -5.53 5.71
C GLN A 66 -12.98 -4.71 4.42
N VAL A 67 -13.76 -5.15 3.43
CA VAL A 67 -14.04 -4.38 2.21
C VAL A 67 -15.49 -3.92 2.30
N ILE A 68 -15.69 -2.62 2.36
CA ILE A 68 -17.00 -1.99 2.55
C ILE A 68 -17.30 -1.17 1.29
N VAL A 69 -18.40 -1.48 0.62
CA VAL A 69 -18.86 -0.75 -0.56
C VAL A 69 -20.04 0.12 -0.15
N ASP A 70 -19.95 1.41 -0.46
CA ASP A 70 -21.01 2.39 -0.25
C ASP A 70 -21.39 2.97 -1.63
N GLU A 71 -22.49 2.48 -2.18
CA GLU A 71 -22.97 2.88 -3.51
C GLU A 71 -23.51 4.31 -3.52
N GLU A 72 -24.08 4.78 -2.42
CA GLU A 72 -24.66 6.12 -2.29
C GLU A 72 -23.56 7.18 -2.35
N ASN A 73 -22.50 6.99 -1.55
CA ASN A 73 -21.36 7.89 -1.52
C ASN A 73 -20.31 7.56 -2.60
N LYS A 74 -20.51 6.49 -3.38
CA LYS A 74 -19.58 5.99 -4.40
C LYS A 74 -18.18 5.73 -3.84
N THR A 75 -18.10 5.14 -2.65
CA THR A 75 -16.83 4.83 -1.99
C THR A 75 -16.63 3.34 -1.81
N VAL A 76 -15.36 2.93 -1.84
CA VAL A 76 -14.93 1.59 -1.42
C VAL A 76 -13.89 1.78 -0.32
N THR A 77 -14.16 1.24 0.85
CA THR A 77 -13.27 1.32 2.02
C THR A 77 -12.62 -0.03 2.27
N ILE A 78 -11.29 -0.06 2.34
CA ILE A 78 -10.51 -1.22 2.77
C ILE A 78 -10.00 -0.91 4.17
N LYS A 79 -10.38 -1.73 5.16
CA LYS A 79 -10.02 -1.54 6.56
C LYS A 79 -9.46 -2.83 7.14
N ASP A 80 -8.23 -2.78 7.63
CA ASP A 80 -7.62 -3.84 8.42
C ASP A 80 -7.48 -3.45 9.89
N ASN A 81 -7.10 -4.43 10.72
CA ASN A 81 -6.66 -4.22 12.10
C ASN A 81 -5.22 -4.73 12.32
N GLY A 82 -4.36 -4.51 11.33
CA GLY A 82 -2.93 -4.82 11.38
C GLY A 82 -2.12 -3.78 12.15
N ILE A 83 -0.81 -3.77 11.90
CA ILE A 83 0.17 -2.99 12.66
C ILE A 83 -0.05 -1.46 12.57
N GLY A 84 -0.74 -1.01 11.53
CA GLY A 84 -0.98 0.41 11.26
C GLY A 84 0.30 1.17 10.90
N MET A 85 0.21 2.50 10.94
CA MET A 85 1.32 3.40 10.63
C MET A 85 1.29 4.59 11.58
N THR A 86 2.46 5.03 12.04
CA THR A 86 2.60 6.29 12.77
C THR A 86 2.52 7.48 11.81
N LYS A 87 2.40 8.70 12.34
CA LYS A 87 2.47 9.93 11.53
C LYS A 87 3.78 10.05 10.74
N ALA A 88 4.88 9.56 11.31
CA ALA A 88 6.18 9.55 10.64
C ALA A 88 6.18 8.55 9.47
N ASP A 89 5.65 7.36 9.69
CA ASP A 89 5.51 6.33 8.65
C ASP A 89 4.62 6.80 7.50
N LEU A 90 3.51 7.49 7.81
CA LEU A 90 2.63 8.06 6.79
C LEU A 90 3.37 9.07 5.92
N ARG A 91 4.20 9.94 6.52
CA ARG A 91 4.99 10.92 5.76
C ARG A 91 6.07 10.25 4.93
N ALA A 92 6.77 9.27 5.49
CA ALA A 92 7.80 8.54 4.77
C ALA A 92 7.18 7.71 3.64
N PHE A 93 6.29 6.78 3.94
CA PHE A 93 5.74 5.90 2.91
C PHE A 93 4.84 6.66 1.95
N LEU A 94 3.77 7.32 2.37
CA LEU A 94 2.85 7.97 1.40
C LEU A 94 3.45 9.23 0.76
N GLY A 95 4.34 9.93 1.46
CA GLY A 95 4.98 11.14 0.95
C GLY A 95 6.22 10.90 0.10
N SER A 96 6.94 9.78 0.30
CA SER A 96 8.20 9.45 -0.38
C SER A 96 8.18 8.13 -1.18
N ILE A 97 7.01 7.45 -1.32
CA ILE A 97 6.82 6.19 -2.09
C ILE A 97 7.34 6.27 -3.53
N ALA A 98 7.63 7.47 -4.03
CA ALA A 98 8.17 7.69 -5.36
C ALA A 98 9.68 7.46 -5.54
N SER A 99 10.47 7.15 -4.50
CA SER A 99 11.93 7.07 -4.70
C SER A 99 12.44 5.68 -5.10
N SER A 100 12.05 4.61 -4.39
CA SER A 100 12.63 3.27 -4.64
C SER A 100 11.86 2.41 -5.66
N GLY A 101 10.52 2.48 -5.67
CA GLY A 101 9.68 1.75 -6.62
C GLY A 101 9.70 2.40 -8.00
N THR A 102 9.70 3.73 -8.04
CA THR A 102 9.61 4.50 -9.29
C THR A 102 10.88 4.48 -10.10
N LYS A 103 12.06 4.48 -9.47
CA LYS A 103 13.30 4.38 -10.23
C LYS A 103 13.36 3.04 -10.97
N LYS A 104 13.04 1.94 -10.28
CA LYS A 104 12.91 0.61 -10.89
C LYS A 104 11.80 0.55 -11.93
N PHE A 105 10.65 1.17 -11.66
CA PHE A 105 9.52 1.23 -12.59
C PHE A 105 9.83 2.04 -13.85
N ARG A 106 10.50 3.19 -13.70
CA ARG A 106 10.96 4.06 -14.80
C ARG A 106 12.02 3.35 -15.63
N GLU A 107 13.02 2.75 -14.99
CA GLU A 107 14.03 1.92 -15.67
C GLU A 107 13.42 0.70 -16.38
N ALA A 108 12.38 0.08 -15.82
CA ALA A 108 11.66 -1.02 -16.45
C ALA A 108 10.78 -0.56 -17.62
N MET A 109 10.16 0.61 -17.52
CA MET A 109 9.37 1.25 -18.60
C MET A 109 10.25 1.73 -19.76
N ASP A 110 11.37 2.39 -19.48
CA ASP A 110 12.32 2.84 -20.51
C ASP A 110 12.94 1.66 -21.28
N LYS A 111 13.02 0.48 -20.65
CA LYS A 111 13.45 -0.77 -21.29
C LYS A 111 12.32 -1.53 -22.00
N SER A 112 11.07 -1.15 -21.78
CA SER A 112 9.88 -1.83 -22.31
C SER A 112 9.25 -0.99 -23.42
N THR A 113 9.92 -0.90 -24.56
CA THR A 113 9.29 -0.45 -25.80
C THR A 113 8.23 -1.47 -26.23
N GLU A 114 6.98 -1.00 -26.31
CA GLU A 114 5.80 -1.65 -26.89
C GLU A 114 5.41 -3.05 -26.35
N GLY A 115 4.45 -3.09 -25.42
CA GLY A 115 3.50 -4.20 -25.32
C GLY A 115 3.65 -5.21 -24.17
N THR A 116 4.51 -4.98 -23.16
CA THR A 116 4.72 -6.00 -22.10
C THR A 116 4.29 -5.54 -20.70
N ASN A 117 3.22 -6.18 -20.19
CA ASN A 117 2.78 -6.41 -18.80
C ASN A 117 3.35 -5.51 -17.68
N VAL A 118 3.00 -4.21 -17.71
CA VAL A 118 3.22 -3.28 -16.59
C VAL A 118 2.52 -3.77 -15.30
N ASP A 119 1.43 -4.53 -15.45
CA ASP A 119 0.62 -5.09 -14.37
C ASP A 119 1.38 -6.09 -13.45
N LYS A 120 2.48 -6.68 -13.95
CA LYS A 120 3.34 -7.59 -13.18
C LYS A 120 4.38 -6.86 -12.32
N LEU A 121 4.62 -5.57 -12.58
CA LEU A 121 5.61 -4.76 -11.86
C LEU A 121 4.99 -4.03 -10.66
N ILE A 122 3.66 -3.90 -10.61
CA ILE A 122 2.94 -3.12 -9.60
C ILE A 122 2.84 -3.83 -8.22
N GLY A 123 3.33 -5.06 -8.07
CA GLY A 123 3.29 -5.81 -6.81
C GLY A 123 4.59 -6.52 -6.41
N GLN A 124 5.76 -6.03 -6.87
CA GLN A 124 7.09 -6.53 -6.44
C GLN A 124 7.76 -5.61 -5.41
#